data_AF-A0A3B0RQ82-F1
#
_entry.id   AF-A0A3B0RQ82-F1
#
_cell.length_a   1.000
_cell.length_b   1.000
_cell.length_c   1.000
_cell.angle_alpha   90.00
_cell.angle_beta   90.00
_cell.angle_gamma   90.00
#
_symmetry.space_group_name_H-M   'P 1'
#
loop_
_entity.id
_entity.type
_entity.pdbx_description
1 polymer ?
#
loop_
_entity_poly.entity_id
_entity_poly.type
_entity_poly.pdbx_seq_one_letter_code
_entity_poly.pdbx_strand_id
1 'polypeptide(L)' 'MGNEHWAIIHFIRDYLEEHLVAADARFAFAFLAEQQNLSKKEARRHFFALFPYGYVKQACKIAGLQQPRAWSTG' A
#
# COMPACT_ATOMS: atom_id res chain seq x y z
N MET A 1 -13.01 -5.85 5.22
CA MET A 1 -12.00 -4.75 5.16
C MET A 1 -12.20 -3.90 6.39
N GLY A 2 -11.15 -3.72 7.21
CA GLY A 2 -11.19 -2.87 8.41
C GLY A 2 -10.69 -1.46 8.13
N ASN A 3 -10.66 -0.60 9.16
CA ASN A 3 -10.22 0.79 9.05
C ASN A 3 -8.76 0.91 8.54
N GLU A 4 -7.89 -0.02 8.93
CA GLU A 4 -6.48 -0.05 8.49
C GLU A 4 -6.35 -0.31 6.98
N HIS A 5 -7.20 -1.17 6.41
CA HIS A 5 -7.23 -1.39 4.96
C HIS A 5 -7.56 -0.09 4.23
N TRP A 6 -8.58 0.62 4.70
CA TRP A 6 -9.02 1.87 4.10
C TRP A 6 -7.99 2.99 4.24
N ALA A 7 -7.34 3.12 5.40
CA ALA A 7 -6.28 4.10 5.61
C ALA A 7 -5.16 3.94 4.57
N ILE A 8 -4.73 2.71 4.31
CA ILE A 8 -3.72 2.43 3.28
C ILE A 8 -4.25 2.69 1.87
N ILE A 9 -5.50 2.34 1.57
CA ILE A 9 -6.11 2.59 0.25
C ILE A 9 -6.22 4.09 -0.03
N HIS A 10 -6.64 4.88 0.96
CA HIS A 10 -6.69 6.34 0.86
C HIS A 10 -5.30 6.91 0.65
N PHE A 11 -4.32 6.51 1.47
CA PHE A 11 -2.92 6.90 1.29
C PHE A 11 -2.41 6.67 -0.15
N ILE A 12 -2.72 5.51 -0.76
CA ILE A 12 -2.30 5.20 -2.14
C ILE A 12 -2.98 6.13 -3.16
N ARG A 13 -4.25 6.49 -2.95
CA ARG A 13 -5.01 7.39 -3.83
C ARG A 13 -4.52 8.83 -3.70
N ASP A 14 -4.36 9.31 -2.48
CA ASP A 14 -3.89 10.66 -2.20
C ASP A 14 -2.49 10.87 -2.79
N TYR A 15 -1.59 9.87 -2.65
CA TYR A 15 -0.26 9.92 -3.26
C TYR A 15 -0.32 9.97 -4.79
N LEU A 16 -1.23 9.21 -5.40
CA LEU A 16 -1.42 9.23 -6.85
C LEU A 16 -1.96 10.58 -7.33
N GLU A 17 -2.89 11.19 -6.59
CA GLU A 17 -3.45 12.50 -6.93
C GLU A 17 -2.40 13.61 -6.78
N GLU A 18 -1.55 13.55 -5.74
CA GLU A 18 -0.51 14.54 -5.48
C GLU A 18 0.68 14.44 -6.44
N HIS A 19 1.17 13.22 -6.69
CA HIS A 19 2.41 13.01 -7.45
C HIS A 19 2.18 12.52 -8.88
N LEU A 20 0.94 12.19 -9.27
CA LEU A 20 0.58 11.59 -10.56
C LEU A 20 1.33 10.28 -10.88
N VAL A 21 1.89 9.64 -9.85
CA VAL A 21 2.63 8.38 -9.92
C VAL A 21 2.24 7.49 -8.75
N ALA A 22 2.26 6.17 -8.95
CA ALA A 22 1.98 5.21 -7.90
C ALA A 22 3.04 5.27 -6.79
N ALA A 23 2.61 5.27 -5.53
CA ALA A 23 3.50 5.14 -4.39
C ALA A 23 4.29 3.82 -4.45
N ASP A 24 5.52 3.84 -3.95
CA ASP A 24 6.27 2.62 -3.62
C ASP A 24 5.68 1.96 -2.36
N ALA A 25 5.73 0.63 -2.31
CA ALA A 25 5.26 -0.15 -1.16
C ALA A 25 5.91 0.28 0.17
N ARG A 26 7.17 0.77 0.13
CA ARG A 26 7.90 1.27 1.30
C ARG A 26 7.20 2.46 1.96
N PHE A 27 6.55 3.33 1.18
CA PHE A 27 5.81 4.46 1.74
C PHE A 27 4.54 3.98 2.45
N ALA A 28 3.84 2.98 1.89
CA ALA A 28 2.70 2.37 2.57
C ALA A 28 3.10 1.67 3.88
N PHE A 29 4.27 1.02 3.92
CA PHE A 29 4.79 0.43 5.16
C PHE A 29 5.20 1.50 6.19
N ALA A 30 5.80 2.61 5.74
CA ALA A 30 6.17 3.72 6.60
C ALA A 30 4.92 4.40 7.19
N PHE A 31 3.92 4.68 6.35
CA PHE A 31 2.61 5.19 6.78
C PHE A 31 1.97 4.28 7.83
N LEU A 32 1.94 2.97 7.59
CA LEU A 32 1.38 2.02 8.57
C LEU A 32 2.21 1.96 9.87
N ALA A 33 3.53 2.08 9.78
CA ALA A 33 4.42 2.13 10.93
C ALA A 33 4.12 3.35 11.82
N GLU A 34 3.91 4.51 11.20
CA GLU A 34 3.57 5.75 11.91
C GLU A 34 2.16 5.70 12.52
N GLN A 35 1.17 5.21 11.77
CA GLN A 35 -0.22 5.11 12.24
C GLN A 35 -0.37 4.16 13.44
N GLN A 36 0.39 3.07 13.47
CA GLN A 36 0.29 2.03 14.50
C GLN A 36 1.46 2.03 15.49
N ASN A 37 2.35 3.03 15.40
CA ASN A 37 3.58 3.13 16.21
C ASN A 37 4.40 1.81 16.21
N LEU A 38 4.52 1.19 15.05
CA LEU A 38 5.20 -0.10 14.83
C LEU A 38 6.63 0.11 14.31
N SER A 39 7.50 -0.86 14.54
CA SER A 39 8.77 -0.89 13.80
C SER A 39 8.54 -1.18 12.32
N LYS A 40 9.49 -0.81 11.44
CA LYS A 40 9.41 -1.11 10.00
C LYS A 40 9.19 -2.61 9.70
N LYS A 41 9.78 -3.48 10.52
CA LYS A 41 9.64 -4.94 10.39
C LYS A 41 8.23 -5.40 10.73
N GLU A 42 7.68 -4.88 11.83
CA GLU A 42 6.31 -5.19 12.25
C GLU A 42 5.28 -4.63 11.29
N ALA A 43 5.45 -3.38 10.85
CA ALA A 43 4.59 -2.76 9.84
C ALA A 43 4.59 -3.56 8.53
N ARG A 44 5.75 -4.04 8.06
CA ARG A 44 5.80 -4.93 6.88
C ARG A 44 5.02 -6.22 7.11
N ARG A 45 5.20 -6.89 8.26
CA ARG A 45 4.46 -8.11 8.59
C ARG A 45 2.96 -7.85 8.69
N HIS A 46 2.57 -6.76 9.35
CA HIS A 46 1.18 -6.35 9.52
C HIS A 46 0.54 -6.00 8.19
N PHE A 47 1.26 -5.29 7.32
CA PHE A 47 0.81 -5.02 5.96
C PHE A 47 0.49 -6.30 5.20
N PHE A 48 1.36 -7.32 5.25
CA PHE A 48 1.08 -8.60 4.58
C PHE A 48 -0.06 -9.39 5.25
N ALA A 49 -0.34 -9.17 6.53
CA ALA A 49 -1.54 -9.71 7.17
C ALA A 49 -2.81 -9.02 6.65
N LEU A 50 -2.75 -7.70 6.40
CA LEU A 50 -3.85 -6.92 5.82
C LEU A 50 -4.05 -7.22 4.33
N PHE A 51 -2.96 -7.31 3.57
CA PHE A 51 -2.94 -7.56 2.13
C PHE A 51 -2.07 -8.80 1.82
N PRO A 52 -2.63 -10.02 1.93
CA PRO A 52 -1.90 -11.28 1.72
C PRO A 52 -1.24 -11.41 0.34
N TYR A 53 -1.82 -10.79 -0.69
CA TYR A 53 -1.25 -10.79 -2.04
C TYR A 53 -0.28 -9.61 -2.28
N GLY A 54 -0.05 -8.80 -1.26
CA GLY A 54 0.91 -7.71 -1.25
C GLY A 54 0.41 -6.40 -1.87
N TYR A 55 1.31 -5.42 -1.86
CA TYR A 55 1.01 -4.04 -2.23
C TYR A 55 0.49 -3.93 -3.67
N VAL A 56 1.21 -4.51 -4.62
CA VAL A 56 0.93 -4.39 -6.05
C VAL A 56 -0.34 -5.13 -6.47
N LYS A 57 -0.37 -6.43 -6.19
CA LYS A 57 -1.41 -7.34 -6.70
C LYS A 57 -2.76 -7.11 -6.02
N GLN A 58 -2.77 -6.46 -4.85
CA GLN A 58 -3.96 -6.27 -4.04
C GLN A 58 -4.19 -4.82 -3.63
N ALA A 59 -3.29 -4.18 -2.88
CA ALA A 59 -3.54 -2.82 -2.37
C ALA A 59 -3.73 -1.80 -3.52
N CYS A 60 -2.81 -1.75 -4.50
CA CYS A 60 -2.93 -0.89 -5.68
C CYS A 60 -4.17 -1.22 -6.51
N LYS A 61 -4.46 -2.52 -6.70
CA LYS A 61 -5.64 -2.98 -7.44
C LYS A 61 -6.95 -2.52 -6.79
N ILE A 62 -7.06 -2.63 -5.46
CA ILE A 62 -8.23 -2.18 -4.70
C ILE A 62 -8.30 -0.64 -4.70
N ALA A 63 -7.17 0.04 -4.63
CA ALA A 63 -7.10 1.50 -4.71
C ALA A 63 -7.52 2.05 -6.08
N GLY A 64 -7.63 1.20 -7.11
CA GLY A 64 -8.08 1.58 -8.46
C GLY A 64 -6.94 1.96 -9.40
N LEU A 65 -5.68 1.68 -9.02
CA LEU A 65 -4.54 1.93 -9.88
C LEU A 65 -4.59 0.93 -11.04
N GLN A 66 -4.55 1.45 -12.27
CA GLN A 66 -4.35 0.60 -13.44
C GLN A 66 -2.93 0.07 -13.41
N GLN A 67 -2.77 -1.26 -13.34
CA GLN A 67 -1.46 -1.89 -13.35
C GLN A 67 -0.71 -1.47 -14.63
N PRO A 68 0.41 -0.74 -14.54
CA PRO A 68 1.20 -0.43 -15.71
C PRO A 68 1.71 -1.73 -16.32
N ARG A 69 1.70 -1.84 -17.66
CA ARG A 69 2.24 -3.02 -18.38
C ARG A 69 3.68 -3.39 -17.97
N ALA A 70 4.44 -2.42 -17.46
CA ALA A 70 5.81 -2.60 -16.97
C ALA A 70 5.92 -3.30 -15.60
N TRP A 71 4.83 -3.47 -14.84
CA TRP A 71 4.86 -4.17 -13.54
C TRP A 71 4.82 -5.70 -13.68
N SER A 72 5.43 -6.24 -14.73
CA SER A 72 5.57 -7.69 -14.90
C SER A 72 6.55 -8.19 -13.86
N THR A 73 6.03 -8.86 -12.82
CA THR A 73 6.83 -9.76 -12.00
C THR A 73 7.24 -10.93 -12.88
N GLY A 74 8.43 -10.82 -13.50
CA GLY A 74 9.18 -12.00 -13.92
C GLY A 74 9.57 -12.84 -12.72
#